data_AF-A0A1Q5TQJ6-F1
#
_entry.id   AF-A0A1Q5TQJ6-F1
#
_cell.length_a   1.000
_cell.length_b   1.000
_cell.length_c   1.000
_cell.angle_alpha   90.00
_cell.angle_beta   90.00
_cell.angle_gamma   90.00
#
_symmetry.space_group_name_H-M   'P 1'
#
loop_
_entity.id
_entity.type
_entity.pdbx_description
1 polymer ?
#
loop_
_entity_poly.entity_id
_entity_poly.type
_entity_poly.pdbx_seq_one_letter_code
_entity_poly.pdbx_strand_id
1 'polypeptide(L)'
;MGRKFTTLSRRPTGKAFYRPYQDQKKQRGISKASDLTPQEQDLLSRVRHFPTERQTPAERLWLRTCYQPSSDAAFSRIETHLELKGGIEPILNDASLYNFGPDWQKIFILMPQLLESGPAEEYEQRVKEALDSGIEAEAEDAELAEEDGYDPDEDGLPWPCFYGQYHMALIIGRIYIIDAKTLASEGRNAGKVLAVWYDECGRVIRSYRQTADNAADYHYLDDCYLTEHACWANATIGKEYQWGASLGPPYGEDSSEEDEKDGEESKE
;
A
#
# COMPACT_ATOMS: atom_id res chain seq x y z
N MET A 1 3.71 -16.21 -53.28
CA MET A 1 3.18 -15.89 -51.94
C MET A 1 4.27 -16.19 -50.93
N GLY A 2 4.91 -15.16 -50.37
CA GLY A 2 5.96 -15.32 -49.37
C GLY A 2 5.93 -14.09 -48.47
N ARG A 3 5.43 -14.26 -47.24
CA ARG A 3 5.28 -13.19 -46.25
C ARG A 3 6.66 -12.81 -45.74
N LYS A 4 6.99 -11.51 -45.84
CA LYS A 4 8.15 -10.90 -45.22
C LYS A 4 7.95 -10.90 -43.70
N PHE A 5 8.91 -11.48 -42.97
CA PHE A 5 9.06 -11.27 -41.54
C PHE A 5 9.58 -9.84 -41.32
N THR A 6 8.70 -8.96 -40.87
CA THR A 6 9.08 -7.67 -40.28
C THR A 6 9.37 -7.91 -38.81
N THR A 7 10.62 -7.66 -38.45
CA THR A 7 11.18 -7.69 -37.11
C THR A 7 10.35 -6.84 -36.14
N LEU A 8 9.88 -7.48 -35.08
CA LEU A 8 9.19 -6.86 -33.96
C LEU A 8 10.14 -5.89 -33.25
N SER A 9 9.68 -4.64 -33.18
CA SER A 9 10.23 -3.55 -32.39
C SER A 9 10.44 -3.97 -30.94
N ARG A 10 11.63 -3.65 -30.41
CA ARG A 10 12.03 -3.77 -29.01
C ARG A 10 10.89 -3.34 -28.08
N ARG A 11 10.48 -4.23 -27.16
CA ARG A 11 9.64 -3.87 -26.01
C ARG A 11 10.50 -3.12 -24.99
N PRO A 12 10.01 -2.05 -24.37
CA PRO A 12 10.75 -1.34 -23.33
C PRO A 12 10.76 -2.18 -22.05
N THR A 13 11.96 -2.51 -21.57
CA THR A 13 12.25 -3.02 -20.22
C THR A 13 12.02 -1.90 -19.21
N GLY A 14 10.76 -1.60 -18.94
CA GLY A 14 10.35 -0.59 -17.97
C GLY A 14 9.95 -1.24 -16.65
N LYS A 15 10.91 -1.83 -15.93
CA LYS A 15 10.77 -2.01 -14.47
C LYS A 15 10.73 -0.59 -13.90
N ALA A 16 9.52 -0.03 -13.74
CA ALA A 16 9.33 1.22 -13.02
C ALA A 16 9.53 0.93 -11.53
N PHE A 17 10.78 0.69 -11.13
CA PHE A 17 11.19 0.67 -9.73
C PHE A 17 11.08 2.10 -9.22
N TYR A 18 9.90 2.43 -8.73
CA TYR A 18 9.75 3.56 -7.81
C TYR A 18 10.60 3.23 -6.58
N ARG A 19 11.61 4.06 -6.31
CA ARG A 19 12.55 3.87 -5.20
C ARG A 19 11.88 4.30 -3.89
N PRO A 20 12.12 3.63 -2.75
CA PRO A 20 11.66 4.08 -1.44
C PRO A 20 11.90 5.56 -1.20
N TYR A 21 10.98 6.26 -0.51
CA TYR A 21 11.12 7.70 -0.29
C TYR A 21 12.41 8.04 0.48
N GLN A 22 12.84 7.19 1.42
CA GLN A 22 14.11 7.35 2.13
C GLN A 22 15.32 7.30 1.18
N ASP A 23 15.32 6.40 0.20
CA ASP A 23 16.36 6.32 -0.82
C ASP A 23 16.38 7.54 -1.73
N GLN A 24 15.20 8.07 -2.09
CA GLN A 24 15.09 9.30 -2.86
C GLN A 24 15.68 10.48 -2.07
N LYS A 25 15.37 10.61 -0.78
CA LYS A 25 15.96 11.62 0.12
C LYS A 25 17.48 11.49 0.18
N LYS A 26 17.99 10.28 0.39
CA LYS A 26 19.42 9.98 0.50
C LYS A 26 20.17 10.30 -0.81
N GLN A 27 19.62 9.90 -1.96
CA GLN A 27 20.20 10.19 -3.28
C GLN A 27 20.25 11.68 -3.59
N ARG A 28 19.24 12.43 -3.15
CA ARG A 28 19.20 13.89 -3.30
C ARG A 28 20.05 14.63 -2.28
N GLY A 29 20.64 13.94 -1.30
CA GLY A 29 21.42 14.55 -0.21
C GLY A 29 20.57 15.46 0.68
N ILE A 30 19.26 15.23 0.75
CA ILE A 30 18.34 16.09 1.51
C ILE A 30 18.21 15.54 2.93
N SER A 31 18.77 16.27 3.89
CA SER A 31 18.68 15.98 5.32
C SER A 31 17.85 17.01 6.08
N LYS A 32 17.80 18.24 5.57
CA LYS A 32 17.13 19.40 6.18
C LYS A 32 16.38 20.20 5.11
N ALA A 33 15.41 20.99 5.54
CA ALA A 33 14.66 21.88 4.64
C ALA A 33 15.57 22.88 3.88
N SER A 34 16.72 23.23 4.45
CA SER A 34 17.75 24.07 3.81
C SER A 34 18.40 23.43 2.58
N ASP A 35 18.30 22.11 2.45
CA ASP A 35 18.96 21.34 1.39
C ASP A 35 18.09 21.27 0.12
N LEU A 36 16.84 21.75 0.20
CA LEU A 36 15.91 21.86 -0.93
C LEU A 36 16.26 23.04 -1.85
N THR A 37 15.84 22.99 -3.11
CA THR A 37 15.98 24.14 -4.03
C THR A 37 15.15 25.34 -3.55
N PRO A 38 15.49 26.60 -3.91
CA PRO A 38 14.70 27.76 -3.49
C PRO A 38 13.22 27.69 -3.86
N GLN A 39 12.89 27.09 -5.01
CA GLN A 39 11.50 26.88 -5.44
C GLN A 39 10.77 25.86 -4.56
N GLU A 40 11.44 24.78 -4.18
CA GLU A 40 10.91 23.77 -3.25
C GLU A 40 10.83 24.30 -1.81
N GLN A 41 11.76 25.16 -1.40
CA GLN A 41 11.70 25.84 -0.10
C GLN A 41 10.51 26.80 -0.03
N ASP A 42 10.22 27.53 -1.11
CA ASP A 42 9.05 28.41 -1.20
C ASP A 42 7.73 27.62 -1.28
N LEU A 43 7.73 26.46 -1.92
CA LEU A 43 6.59 25.55 -1.90
C LEU A 43 6.40 24.96 -0.50
N LEU A 44 7.48 24.49 0.13
CA LEU A 44 7.48 23.97 1.49
C LEU A 44 7.10 25.03 2.52
N SER A 45 7.47 26.31 2.33
CA SER A 45 7.13 27.42 3.22
C SER A 45 5.64 27.76 3.16
N ARG A 46 5.04 27.73 1.97
CA ARG A 46 3.58 27.86 1.77
C ARG A 46 2.80 26.70 2.37
N VAL A 47 3.35 25.49 2.33
CA VAL A 47 2.78 24.29 2.96
C VAL A 47 3.23 24.15 4.43
N ARG A 48 4.07 25.04 4.98
CA ARG A 48 4.53 24.99 6.38
C ARG A 48 3.51 25.59 7.37
N HIS A 49 2.40 26.13 6.90
CA HIS A 49 1.32 26.65 7.75
C HIS A 49 0.57 25.58 8.55
N PHE A 50 0.94 24.29 8.44
CA PHE A 50 0.29 23.17 9.12
C PHE A 50 1.19 22.48 10.19
N PRO A 51 1.76 23.17 11.20
CA PRO A 51 2.58 22.51 12.22
C PRO A 51 1.84 21.41 12.98
N THR A 52 0.54 21.59 13.26
CA THR A 52 -0.21 20.69 14.15
C THR A 52 -0.59 19.37 13.46
N GLU A 53 -1.02 19.41 12.19
CA GLU A 53 -1.37 18.21 11.40
C GLU A 53 -0.14 17.35 11.06
N ARG A 54 1.05 17.97 11.01
CA ARG A 54 2.32 17.27 10.77
C ARG A 54 2.95 16.67 12.03
N GLN A 55 2.38 16.95 13.20
CA GLN A 55 2.79 16.37 14.49
C GLN A 55 1.96 15.13 14.86
N THR A 56 0.90 14.83 14.12
CA THR A 56 0.10 13.61 14.33
C THR A 56 0.97 12.38 14.02
N PRO A 57 1.00 11.37 14.90
CA PRO A 57 1.67 10.11 14.61
C PRO A 57 1.19 9.58 13.26
N ALA A 58 2.15 9.40 12.34
CA ALA A 58 1.93 9.22 10.90
C ALA A 58 1.19 7.92 10.53
N GLU A 59 0.96 7.04 11.50
CA GLU A 59 0.56 5.67 11.22
C GLU A 59 -0.92 5.54 10.86
N ARG A 60 -1.80 6.43 11.36
CA ARG A 60 -3.27 6.26 11.28
C ARG A 60 -3.97 7.59 11.09
N LEU A 61 -4.48 7.83 9.87
CA LEU A 61 -5.06 9.12 9.49
C LEU A 61 -6.44 8.98 8.86
N TRP A 62 -7.27 10.00 9.07
CA TRP A 62 -8.55 10.16 8.39
C TRP A 62 -8.45 11.27 7.36
N LEU A 63 -8.93 11.01 6.14
CA LEU A 63 -8.84 11.93 5.01
C LEU A 63 -10.19 12.07 4.34
N ARG A 64 -10.73 13.30 4.30
CA ARG A 64 -11.89 13.61 3.47
C ARG A 64 -11.44 14.04 2.08
N THR A 65 -12.03 13.45 1.04
CA THR A 65 -11.70 13.80 -0.36
C THR A 65 -12.89 14.30 -1.18
N CYS A 66 -14.10 14.35 -0.59
CA CYS A 66 -15.32 14.83 -1.23
C CYS A 66 -15.96 15.96 -0.44
N TYR A 67 -16.17 17.11 -1.10
CA TYR A 67 -16.64 18.36 -0.50
C TYR A 67 -17.88 18.93 -1.22
N GLN A 68 -18.66 18.06 -1.86
CA GLN A 68 -19.92 18.48 -2.48
C GLN A 68 -20.92 18.92 -1.39
N PRO A 69 -21.72 20.00 -1.59
CA PRO A 69 -22.65 20.48 -0.56
C PRO A 69 -23.65 19.41 -0.07
N SER A 70 -24.05 18.48 -0.94
CA SER A 70 -24.92 17.35 -0.58
C SER A 70 -24.27 16.33 0.35
N SER A 71 -22.95 16.39 0.53
CA SER A 71 -22.17 15.44 1.32
C SER A 71 -21.97 15.87 2.77
N ASP A 72 -22.21 17.14 3.11
CA ASP A 72 -21.88 17.71 4.42
C ASP A 72 -22.68 17.06 5.55
N ALA A 73 -23.97 16.85 5.36
CA ALA A 73 -24.81 16.19 6.36
C ALA A 73 -24.38 14.73 6.61
N ALA A 74 -23.87 14.03 5.59
CA ALA A 74 -23.34 12.67 5.75
C ALA A 74 -21.99 12.69 6.46
N PHE A 75 -21.15 13.66 6.14
CA PHE A 75 -19.85 13.84 6.77
C PHE A 75 -19.98 14.20 8.25
N SER A 76 -20.85 15.14 8.61
CA SER A 76 -21.08 15.52 10.02
C SER A 76 -21.54 14.34 10.88
N ARG A 77 -22.29 13.38 10.32
CA ARG A 77 -22.64 12.14 11.04
C ARG A 77 -21.42 11.29 11.37
N ILE A 78 -20.44 11.22 10.46
CA ILE A 78 -19.18 10.51 10.68
C ILE A 78 -18.36 11.25 11.73
N GLU A 79 -18.24 12.57 11.64
CA GLU A 79 -17.55 13.40 12.65
C GLU A 79 -18.14 13.18 14.06
N THR A 80 -19.46 13.34 14.21
CA THR A 80 -20.13 13.11 15.49
C THR A 80 -19.90 11.69 16.01
N HIS A 81 -19.85 10.69 15.13
CA HIS A 81 -19.58 9.32 15.55
C HIS A 81 -18.15 9.14 16.09
N LEU A 82 -17.16 9.70 15.39
CA LEU A 82 -15.76 9.65 15.82
C LEU A 82 -15.56 10.37 17.15
N GLU A 83 -16.17 11.55 17.31
CA GLU A 83 -16.15 12.30 18.57
C GLU A 83 -16.70 11.49 19.75
N LEU A 84 -17.81 10.77 19.55
CA LEU A 84 -18.42 9.94 20.59
C LEU A 84 -17.56 8.74 21.01
N LYS A 85 -16.68 8.26 20.13
CA LYS A 85 -15.82 7.09 20.36
C LYS A 85 -14.51 7.41 21.10
N GLY A 86 -14.28 8.68 21.47
CA GLY A 86 -13.25 9.05 22.44
C GLY A 86 -12.03 9.77 21.87
N GLY A 87 -12.08 10.28 20.65
CA GLY A 87 -11.03 11.15 20.11
C GLY A 87 -11.48 11.97 18.93
N ILE A 88 -11.20 13.29 18.96
CA ILE A 88 -11.15 14.10 17.74
C ILE A 88 -9.86 13.67 17.02
N GLU A 89 -9.90 12.52 16.35
CA GLU A 89 -8.84 12.16 15.42
C GLU A 89 -8.78 13.28 14.38
N PRO A 90 -7.60 13.84 14.06
CA PRO A 90 -7.50 14.91 13.10
C PRO A 90 -7.88 14.38 11.72
N ILE A 91 -9.15 14.59 11.33
CA ILE A 91 -9.59 14.39 9.97
C ILE A 91 -8.98 15.52 9.14
N LEU A 92 -8.19 15.14 8.14
CA LEU A 92 -7.71 16.06 7.13
C LEU A 92 -8.91 16.53 6.28
N ASN A 93 -9.42 17.72 6.59
CA ASN A 93 -10.74 18.22 6.14
C ASN A 93 -10.69 19.64 5.56
N ASP A 94 -9.57 20.06 4.96
CA ASP A 94 -9.50 21.31 4.18
C ASP A 94 -9.75 21.06 2.68
N ALA A 95 -10.87 21.56 2.15
CA ALA A 95 -11.24 21.42 0.74
C ALA A 95 -10.23 22.04 -0.24
N SER A 96 -9.46 23.05 0.18
CA SER A 96 -8.45 23.69 -0.65
C SER A 96 -7.18 22.83 -0.81
N LEU A 97 -6.99 21.85 0.07
CA LEU A 97 -5.80 21.00 0.14
C LEU A 97 -6.08 19.55 -0.26
N TYR A 98 -7.21 19.00 0.20
CA TYR A 98 -7.46 17.55 0.21
C TYR A 98 -8.59 17.11 -0.74
N ASN A 99 -9.11 18.02 -1.58
CA ASN A 99 -10.12 17.70 -2.59
C ASN A 99 -9.52 16.92 -3.78
N PHE A 100 -9.04 15.72 -3.49
CA PHE A 100 -8.41 14.81 -4.45
C PHE A 100 -9.41 13.92 -5.17
N GLY A 101 -10.66 13.85 -4.70
CA GLY A 101 -11.64 12.88 -5.18
C GLY A 101 -11.08 11.45 -5.07
N PRO A 102 -10.98 10.70 -6.19
CA PRO A 102 -10.43 9.35 -6.19
C PRO A 102 -8.90 9.29 -6.06
N ASP A 103 -8.18 10.39 -6.34
CA ASP A 103 -6.70 10.44 -6.35
C ASP A 103 -6.11 10.70 -4.95
N TRP A 104 -6.65 10.04 -3.93
CA TRP A 104 -6.29 10.28 -2.53
C TRP A 104 -4.78 10.11 -2.26
N GLN A 105 -4.06 9.32 -3.06
CA GLN A 105 -2.61 9.11 -2.96
C GLN A 105 -1.81 10.42 -3.10
N LYS A 106 -2.40 11.48 -3.65
CA LYS A 106 -1.82 12.83 -3.66
C LYS A 106 -1.49 13.34 -2.26
N ILE A 107 -2.07 12.76 -1.20
CA ILE A 107 -1.69 13.08 0.18
C ILE A 107 -0.20 12.86 0.44
N PHE A 108 0.42 11.86 -0.18
CA PHE A 108 1.85 11.58 -0.01
C PHE A 108 2.75 12.66 -0.61
N ILE A 109 2.24 13.47 -1.54
CA ILE A 109 2.96 14.64 -2.06
C ILE A 109 2.93 15.78 -1.04
N LEU A 110 1.80 15.97 -0.35
CA LEU A 110 1.64 17.02 0.67
C LEU A 110 2.29 16.67 2.01
N MET A 111 2.24 15.38 2.36
CA MET A 111 2.71 14.81 3.62
C MET A 111 3.62 13.60 3.35
N PRO A 112 4.81 13.81 2.75
CA PRO A 112 5.71 12.70 2.44
C PRO A 112 6.27 12.01 3.68
N GLN A 113 6.18 12.63 4.87
CA GLN A 113 6.53 11.98 6.14
C GLN A 113 5.62 10.79 6.48
N LEU A 114 4.46 10.65 5.82
CA LEU A 114 3.63 9.44 5.95
C LEU A 114 4.29 8.20 5.33
N LEU A 115 5.27 8.40 4.45
CA LEU A 115 6.06 7.34 3.84
C LEU A 115 7.39 7.09 4.57
N GLU A 116 7.64 7.79 5.68
CA GLU A 116 8.85 7.56 6.47
C GLU A 116 8.67 6.31 7.32
N SER A 117 9.37 5.25 6.94
CA SER A 117 9.56 4.07 7.78
C SER A 117 10.53 4.35 8.94
N GLY A 118 10.60 3.43 9.90
CA GLY A 118 11.73 3.33 10.83
C GLY A 118 13.07 3.05 10.11
N PRO A 119 14.09 2.58 10.83
CA PRO A 119 15.37 2.21 10.21
C PRO A 119 15.18 1.26 9.02
N ALA A 120 15.71 1.63 7.84
CA ALA A 120 15.50 0.88 6.60
C ALA A 120 15.94 -0.58 6.70
N GLU A 121 17.07 -0.85 7.37
CA GLU A 121 17.61 -2.21 7.55
C GLU A 121 16.66 -3.10 8.37
N GLU A 122 16.05 -2.57 9.44
CA GLU A 122 15.07 -3.30 10.25
C GLU A 122 13.79 -3.58 9.47
N TYR A 123 13.34 -2.62 8.66
CA TYR A 123 12.19 -2.78 7.78
C TYR A 123 12.44 -3.86 6.73
N GLU A 124 13.57 -3.77 6.00
CA GLU A 124 13.95 -4.72 4.95
C GLU A 124 14.10 -6.15 5.50
N GLN A 125 14.74 -6.30 6.66
CA GLN A 125 14.89 -7.60 7.31
C GLN A 125 13.53 -8.20 7.68
N ARG A 126 12.65 -7.43 8.34
CA ARG A 126 11.31 -7.87 8.72
C ARG A 126 10.48 -8.29 7.50
N VAL A 127 10.53 -7.51 6.42
CA VAL A 127 9.82 -7.81 5.18
C VAL A 127 10.34 -9.10 4.55
N LYS A 128 11.67 -9.28 4.52
CA LYS A 128 12.30 -10.49 3.99
C LYS A 128 11.93 -11.74 4.79
N GLU A 129 12.07 -11.70 6.11
CA GLU A 129 11.73 -12.84 6.98
C GLU A 129 10.25 -13.25 6.83
N ALA A 130 9.36 -12.27 6.72
CA ALA A 130 7.93 -12.53 6.51
C ALA A 130 7.62 -13.07 5.10
N LEU A 131 8.40 -12.71 4.09
CA LEU A 131 8.28 -13.26 2.74
C LEU A 131 8.77 -14.71 2.69
N ASP A 132 9.96 -14.97 3.23
CA ASP A 132 10.57 -16.30 3.28
C ASP A 132 9.64 -17.28 4.02
N SER A 133 9.09 -16.86 5.17
CA SER A 133 8.09 -17.66 5.91
C SER A 133 6.81 -17.94 5.11
N GLY A 134 6.37 -17.01 4.25
CA GLY A 134 5.21 -17.21 3.38
C GLY A 134 5.49 -18.21 2.26
N ILE A 135 6.70 -18.18 1.69
CA ILE A 135 7.15 -19.13 0.66
C ILE A 135 7.26 -20.54 1.26
N GLU A 136 7.85 -20.65 2.46
CA GLU A 136 7.94 -21.93 3.19
C GLU A 136 6.54 -22.49 3.48
N ALA A 137 5.60 -21.66 3.97
CA ALA A 137 4.24 -22.10 4.26
C ALA A 137 3.45 -22.55 3.03
N GLU A 138 3.62 -21.87 1.88
CA GLU A 138 3.00 -22.29 0.61
C GLU A 138 3.59 -23.63 0.12
N ALA A 139 4.90 -23.84 0.26
CA ALA A 139 5.54 -25.11 -0.08
C ALA A 139 5.11 -26.27 0.84
N GLU A 140 5.02 -26.02 2.14
CA GLU A 140 4.54 -27.00 3.13
C GLU A 140 3.09 -27.44 2.84
N ASP A 141 2.20 -26.52 2.45
CA ASP A 141 0.82 -26.87 2.07
C ASP A 141 0.78 -27.77 0.83
N ALA A 142 1.65 -27.52 -0.15
CA ALA A 142 1.77 -28.38 -1.32
C ALA A 142 2.27 -29.79 -0.96
N GLU A 143 3.24 -29.90 -0.05
CA GLU A 143 3.73 -31.21 0.46
C GLU A 143 2.63 -31.95 1.24
N LEU A 144 1.84 -31.25 2.07
CA LEU A 144 0.71 -31.82 2.81
C LEU A 144 -0.41 -32.26 1.86
N ALA A 145 -0.68 -31.52 0.80
CA ALA A 145 -1.65 -31.92 -0.22
C ALA A 145 -1.27 -33.25 -0.88
N GLU A 146 0.02 -33.48 -1.13
CA GLU A 146 0.52 -34.77 -1.64
C GLU A 146 0.37 -35.90 -0.60
N GLU A 147 0.63 -35.62 0.69
CA GLU A 147 0.54 -36.62 1.77
C GLU A 147 -0.91 -37.01 2.09
N ASP A 148 -1.78 -36.01 2.28
CA ASP A 148 -3.16 -36.18 2.71
C ASP A 148 -4.14 -36.41 1.53
N GLY A 149 -3.66 -36.20 0.30
CA GLY A 149 -4.39 -36.49 -0.94
C GLY A 149 -5.56 -35.55 -1.23
N TYR A 150 -5.47 -34.29 -0.80
CA TYR A 150 -6.40 -33.22 -1.20
C TYR A 150 -5.85 -32.43 -2.39
N ASP A 151 -6.73 -31.77 -3.14
CA ASP A 151 -6.33 -30.89 -4.23
C ASP A 151 -6.04 -29.48 -3.66
N PRO A 152 -4.79 -28.97 -3.72
CA PRO A 152 -4.47 -27.67 -3.17
C PRO A 152 -5.16 -26.51 -3.91
N ASP A 153 -5.56 -26.71 -5.18
CA ASP A 153 -6.28 -25.69 -5.95
C ASP A 153 -7.77 -25.62 -5.57
N GLU A 154 -8.37 -26.74 -5.13
CA GLU A 154 -9.79 -26.82 -4.76
C GLU A 154 -10.04 -26.69 -3.25
N ASP A 155 -9.22 -27.35 -2.43
CA ASP A 155 -9.40 -27.53 -0.99
C ASP A 155 -8.29 -26.86 -0.15
N GLY A 156 -7.22 -26.38 -0.80
CA GLY A 156 -6.11 -25.70 -0.15
C GLY A 156 -6.44 -24.29 0.34
N LEU A 157 -5.53 -23.71 1.12
CA LEU A 157 -5.67 -22.33 1.56
C LEU A 157 -5.47 -21.38 0.37
N PRO A 158 -6.34 -20.36 0.20
CA PRO A 158 -6.12 -19.36 -0.83
C PRO A 158 -4.76 -18.68 -0.64
N TRP A 159 -4.01 -18.46 -1.74
CA TRP A 159 -2.67 -17.85 -1.68
C TRP A 159 -2.53 -16.60 -0.77
N PRO A 160 -3.54 -15.70 -0.64
CA PRO A 160 -3.43 -14.56 0.25
C PRO A 160 -3.23 -14.91 1.73
N CYS A 161 -3.54 -16.14 2.13
CA CYS A 161 -3.36 -16.66 3.48
C CYS A 161 -1.88 -16.91 3.79
N PHE A 162 -1.13 -17.54 2.87
CA PHE A 162 0.31 -17.77 3.04
C PHE A 162 1.09 -16.46 3.17
N TYR A 163 0.73 -15.47 2.35
CA TYR A 163 1.42 -14.17 2.30
C TYR A 163 0.77 -13.09 3.17
N GLY A 164 -0.08 -13.47 4.13
CA GLY A 164 -0.75 -12.52 5.02
C GLY A 164 0.24 -11.71 5.88
N GLN A 165 1.26 -12.38 6.43
CA GLN A 165 2.29 -11.74 7.26
C GLN A 165 3.25 -10.89 6.43
N TYR A 166 3.62 -11.32 5.21
CA TYR A 166 4.37 -10.50 4.27
C TYR A 166 3.68 -9.15 3.99
N HIS A 167 2.38 -9.19 3.69
CA HIS A 167 1.59 -7.97 3.50
C HIS A 167 1.57 -7.09 4.77
N MET A 168 1.50 -7.67 5.96
CA MET A 168 1.57 -6.91 7.22
C MET A 168 2.95 -6.25 7.41
N ALA A 169 4.03 -7.00 7.15
CA ALA A 169 5.39 -6.51 7.29
C ALA A 169 5.71 -5.34 6.34
N LEU A 170 5.02 -5.24 5.21
CA LEU A 170 5.16 -4.13 4.27
C LEU A 170 4.53 -2.82 4.76
N ILE A 171 3.57 -2.86 5.70
CA ILE A 171 2.80 -1.68 6.12
C ILE A 171 3.72 -0.65 6.76
N ILE A 172 3.64 0.58 6.25
CA ILE A 172 4.18 1.79 6.88
C ILE A 172 3.06 2.64 7.48
N GLY A 173 1.84 2.53 6.94
CA GLY A 173 0.70 3.17 7.57
C GLY A 173 -0.65 2.74 7.02
N ARG A 174 -1.69 3.25 7.67
CA ARG A 174 -3.10 3.01 7.37
C ARG A 174 -3.84 4.33 7.26
N ILE A 175 -4.62 4.50 6.20
CA ILE A 175 -5.42 5.71 5.96
C ILE A 175 -6.89 5.36 5.75
N TYR A 176 -7.76 6.13 6.39
CA TYR A 176 -9.21 6.03 6.31
C TYR A 176 -9.77 7.14 5.41
N ILE A 177 -10.32 6.77 4.27
CA ILE A 177 -10.75 7.69 3.24
C ILE A 177 -12.27 7.86 3.27
N ILE A 178 -12.69 9.10 3.50
CA ILE A 178 -14.07 9.56 3.38
C ILE A 178 -14.25 10.19 1.99
N ASP A 179 -14.54 9.33 1.01
CA ASP A 179 -14.75 9.71 -0.38
C ASP A 179 -16.23 9.90 -0.74
N ALA A 180 -16.50 10.21 -2.01
CA ALA A 180 -17.86 10.39 -2.50
C ALA A 180 -18.74 9.13 -2.34
N LYS A 181 -18.14 7.92 -2.34
CA LYS A 181 -18.89 6.67 -2.14
C LYS A 181 -19.29 6.52 -0.67
N THR A 182 -18.39 6.87 0.26
CA THR A 182 -18.68 6.91 1.70
C THR A 182 -19.82 7.87 2.02
N LEU A 183 -19.82 9.06 1.40
CA LEU A 183 -20.79 10.12 1.67
C LEU A 183 -22.08 10.05 0.83
N ALA A 184 -22.21 9.03 -0.03
CA ALA A 184 -23.41 8.82 -0.83
C ALA A 184 -24.62 8.53 0.08
N SER A 185 -25.81 8.98 -0.34
CA SER A 185 -27.07 8.70 0.36
C SER A 185 -27.53 7.24 0.19
N GLU A 186 -27.09 6.58 -0.88
CA GLU A 186 -27.50 5.23 -1.25
C GLU A 186 -26.38 4.45 -1.94
N GLY A 187 -26.59 3.14 -2.10
CA GLY A 187 -25.64 2.22 -2.72
C GLY A 187 -24.85 1.39 -1.71
N ARG A 188 -24.23 0.31 -2.19
CA ARG A 188 -23.54 -0.71 -1.36
C ARG A 188 -22.45 -0.15 -0.43
N ASN A 189 -21.89 1.01 -0.80
CA ASN A 189 -20.78 1.66 -0.10
C ASN A 189 -21.16 2.95 0.63
N ALA A 190 -22.43 3.35 0.61
CA ALA A 190 -22.92 4.47 1.41
C ALA A 190 -22.64 4.19 2.90
N GLY A 191 -22.05 5.16 3.59
CA GLY A 191 -21.62 5.04 4.98
C GLY A 191 -20.41 4.11 5.21
N LYS A 192 -19.77 3.60 4.15
CA LYS A 192 -18.60 2.72 4.27
C LYS A 192 -17.30 3.43 3.90
N VAL A 193 -16.51 3.71 4.93
CA VAL A 193 -15.16 4.27 4.86
C VAL A 193 -14.22 3.27 4.18
N LEU A 194 -13.35 3.77 3.32
CA LEU A 194 -12.31 2.97 2.68
C LEU A 194 -11.06 2.99 3.57
N ALA A 195 -10.74 1.88 4.22
CA ALA A 195 -9.44 1.69 4.86
C ALA A 195 -8.42 1.22 3.82
N VAL A 196 -7.23 1.81 3.85
CA VAL A 196 -6.12 1.46 2.96
C VAL A 196 -4.86 1.28 3.77
N TRP A 197 -4.24 0.12 3.62
CA TRP A 197 -2.89 -0.15 4.11
C TRP A 197 -1.91 0.09 2.98
N TYR A 198 -0.85 0.84 3.27
CA TYR A 198 0.12 1.24 2.27
C TYR A 198 1.56 1.04 2.73
N ASP A 199 2.45 0.86 1.76
CA ASP A 199 3.88 0.65 1.98
C ASP A 199 4.68 1.96 1.93
N GLU A 200 6.01 1.87 2.08
CA GLU A 200 6.94 3.01 2.03
C GLU A 200 6.94 3.79 0.70
N CYS A 201 6.32 3.22 -0.34
CA CYS A 201 6.17 3.85 -1.65
C CYS A 201 4.77 4.47 -1.84
N GLY A 202 3.88 4.32 -0.86
CA GLY A 202 2.48 4.74 -0.96
C GLY A 202 1.63 3.82 -1.85
N ARG A 203 2.13 2.62 -2.17
CA ARG A 203 1.39 1.60 -2.93
C ARG A 203 0.34 0.99 -2.01
N VAL A 204 -0.80 0.64 -2.58
CA VAL A 204 -1.87 -0.04 -1.82
C VAL A 204 -1.45 -1.49 -1.64
N ILE A 205 -1.25 -1.91 -0.39
CA ILE A 205 -1.04 -3.32 -0.06
C ILE A 205 -2.39 -4.03 -0.05
N ARG A 206 -3.31 -3.52 0.78
CA ARG A 206 -4.68 -4.01 0.93
C ARG A 206 -5.62 -2.84 1.11
N SER A 207 -6.88 -3.03 0.73
CA SER A 207 -7.94 -2.05 0.96
C SER A 207 -9.27 -2.72 1.24
N TYR A 208 -10.07 -2.11 2.12
CA TYR A 208 -11.35 -2.66 2.52
C TYR A 208 -12.36 -1.56 2.83
N ARG A 209 -13.63 -1.79 2.46
CA ARG A 209 -14.73 -0.89 2.81
C ARG A 209 -15.51 -1.42 4.00
N GLN A 210 -15.50 -0.64 5.07
CA GLN A 210 -16.16 -0.97 6.32
C GLN A 210 -17.02 0.19 6.80
N THR A 211 -18.00 -0.11 7.65
CA THR A 211 -18.82 0.93 8.27
C THR A 211 -17.95 1.94 9.02
N ALA A 212 -18.42 3.18 9.14
CA ALA A 212 -17.73 4.20 9.94
C ALA A 212 -17.44 3.70 11.37
N ASP A 213 -18.38 2.96 11.97
CA ASP A 213 -18.25 2.36 13.29
C ASP A 213 -17.06 1.40 13.38
N ASN A 214 -16.95 0.43 12.46
CA ASN A 214 -15.84 -0.51 12.45
C ASN A 214 -14.51 0.21 12.15
N ALA A 215 -14.53 1.20 11.27
CA ALA A 215 -13.33 2.00 10.98
C ALA A 215 -12.85 2.75 12.22
N ALA A 216 -13.76 3.34 13.00
CA ALA A 216 -13.46 4.02 14.26
C ALA A 216 -12.92 3.04 15.31
N ASP A 217 -13.55 1.87 15.46
CA ASP A 217 -13.10 0.87 16.44
C ASP A 217 -11.72 0.30 16.08
N TYR A 218 -11.46 0.05 14.79
CA TYR A 218 -10.16 -0.48 14.33
C TYR A 218 -9.07 0.58 14.30
N HIS A 219 -9.40 1.88 14.23
CA HIS A 219 -8.42 2.97 14.22
C HIS A 219 -7.42 2.87 15.36
N TYR A 220 -7.87 2.44 16.53
CA TYR A 220 -7.05 2.33 17.73
C TYR A 220 -6.29 1.01 17.87
N LEU A 221 -6.54 0.05 16.98
CA LEU A 221 -5.86 -1.24 16.98
C LEU A 221 -4.60 -1.17 16.12
N ASP A 222 -3.51 -1.70 16.67
CA ASP A 222 -2.31 -2.03 15.90
C ASP A 222 -2.66 -3.06 14.84
N ASP A 223 -2.02 -2.96 13.66
CA ASP A 223 -2.37 -3.79 12.51
C ASP A 223 -2.18 -5.29 12.80
N CYS A 224 -1.27 -5.67 13.70
CA CYS A 224 -1.07 -7.07 14.10
C CYS A 224 -2.33 -7.71 14.72
N TYR A 225 -3.23 -6.92 15.32
CA TYR A 225 -4.50 -7.42 15.87
C TYR A 225 -5.58 -7.56 14.80
N LEU A 226 -5.37 -7.09 13.58
CA LEU A 226 -6.37 -7.14 12.51
C LEU A 226 -6.27 -8.39 11.63
N THR A 227 -5.25 -9.23 11.81
CA THR A 227 -5.00 -10.41 10.97
C THR A 227 -6.19 -11.35 10.89
N GLU A 228 -6.92 -11.52 11.98
CA GLU A 228 -8.13 -12.36 12.09
C GLU A 228 -9.42 -11.60 11.74
N HIS A 229 -9.36 -10.28 11.56
CA HIS A 229 -10.53 -9.47 11.28
C HIS A 229 -10.89 -9.52 9.79
N ALA A 230 -12.20 -9.49 9.50
CA ALA A 230 -12.73 -9.47 8.15
C ALA A 230 -12.20 -8.29 7.31
N CYS A 231 -11.82 -7.18 7.94
CA CYS A 231 -11.25 -6.02 7.25
C CYS A 231 -9.87 -6.29 6.63
N TRP A 232 -9.14 -7.29 7.14
CA TRP A 232 -7.87 -7.74 6.60
C TRP A 232 -8.03 -8.98 5.71
N ALA A 233 -8.69 -10.01 6.25
CA ALA A 233 -8.86 -11.30 5.59
C ALA A 233 -9.59 -11.17 4.25
N ASN A 234 -10.62 -10.31 4.19
CA ASN A 234 -11.42 -10.08 2.98
C ASN A 234 -11.01 -8.79 2.24
N ALA A 235 -9.87 -8.20 2.60
CA ALA A 235 -9.38 -7.00 1.93
C ALA A 235 -9.03 -7.29 0.48
N THR A 236 -9.33 -6.33 -0.40
CA THR A 236 -8.84 -6.38 -1.78
C THR A 236 -7.35 -6.09 -1.79
N ILE A 237 -6.56 -7.03 -2.31
CA ILE A 237 -5.12 -6.89 -2.50
C ILE A 237 -4.85 -5.89 -3.62
N GLY A 238 -3.93 -4.96 -3.38
CA GLY A 238 -3.57 -3.95 -4.36
C GLY A 238 -2.85 -4.54 -5.57
N LYS A 239 -3.00 -3.86 -6.70
CA LYS A 239 -2.59 -4.37 -8.03
C LYS A 239 -1.11 -4.77 -8.11
N GLU A 240 -0.23 -4.12 -7.35
CA GLU A 240 1.20 -4.41 -7.33
C GLU A 240 1.55 -5.72 -6.62
N TYR A 241 0.66 -6.22 -5.76
CA TYR A 241 0.84 -7.41 -4.90
C TYR A 241 -0.06 -8.58 -5.32
N GLN A 242 -0.83 -8.43 -6.39
CA GLN A 242 -1.63 -9.52 -6.93
C GLN A 242 -0.75 -10.60 -7.56
N TRP A 243 -1.29 -11.80 -7.71
CA TRP A 243 -0.64 -12.87 -8.45
C TRP A 243 -0.18 -12.40 -9.84
N GLY A 244 1.09 -12.64 -10.18
CA GLY A 244 1.77 -12.24 -11.40
C GLY A 244 2.21 -10.77 -11.45
N ALA A 245 1.97 -9.99 -10.39
CA ALA A 245 2.43 -8.62 -10.29
C ALA A 245 3.89 -8.54 -9.78
N SER A 246 4.51 -7.35 -9.89
CA SER A 246 5.93 -7.18 -9.59
C SER A 246 6.32 -7.43 -8.12
N LEU A 247 5.36 -7.32 -7.20
CA LEU A 247 5.54 -7.54 -5.76
C LEU A 247 4.53 -8.57 -5.25
N GLY A 248 3.96 -9.36 -6.15
CA GLY A 248 3.04 -10.45 -5.83
C GLY A 248 3.67 -11.80 -6.13
N PRO A 249 3.05 -12.90 -5.67
CA PRO A 249 3.49 -14.25 -6.02
C PRO A 249 3.32 -14.51 -7.54
N PRO A 250 3.97 -15.54 -8.10
CA PRO A 250 4.90 -16.43 -7.43
C PRO A 250 6.20 -15.70 -7.07
N TYR A 251 6.72 -15.97 -5.87
CA TYR A 251 8.01 -15.48 -5.44
C TYR A 251 9.06 -16.59 -5.62
N GLY A 252 10.29 -16.23 -6.01
CA GLY A 252 11.37 -17.20 -6.22
C GLY A 252 11.60 -17.67 -7.66
N GLU A 253 10.82 -17.19 -8.63
CA GLU A 253 11.14 -17.36 -10.06
C GLU A 253 12.04 -16.23 -10.57
N ASP A 254 13.32 -16.22 -10.16
CA ASP A 254 14.32 -15.58 -11.00
C ASP A 254 14.60 -16.52 -12.18
N SER A 255 14.19 -16.08 -13.37
CA SER A 255 14.56 -16.64 -14.66
C SER A 255 16.08 -16.83 -14.75
N SER A 256 16.55 -18.06 -14.58
CA SER A 256 17.88 -18.47 -15.00
C SER A 256 17.93 -18.64 -16.52
N GLU A 257 17.70 -17.55 -17.25
CA GLU A 257 18.26 -17.38 -18.59
C GLU A 257 19.63 -16.69 -18.43
N GLU A 258 20.59 -17.43 -17.86
CA GLU A 258 22.00 -17.22 -18.18
C GLU A 258 22.35 -18.18 -19.33
N ASP A 259 21.89 -17.83 -20.54
CA ASP A 259 22.47 -18.37 -21.76
C ASP A 259 23.82 -17.68 -22.03
N GLU A 260 24.82 -18.54 -22.22
CA GLU A 260 26.01 -18.37 -23.03
C GLU A 260 27.04 -17.28 -22.65
N LYS A 261 28.15 -17.74 -22.07
CA LYS A 261 29.49 -17.48 -22.65
C LYS A 261 30.42 -18.69 -22.53
N ASP A 262 30.64 -19.31 -23.68
CA ASP A 262 31.93 -19.70 -24.28
C ASP A 262 33.07 -20.19 -23.37
N GLY A 263 33.53 -21.41 -23.67
CA GLY A 263 34.79 -21.96 -23.18
C GLY A 263 35.15 -23.30 -23.78
N GLU A 264 34.95 -23.46 -25.09
CA GLU A 264 35.61 -24.48 -25.88
C GLU A 264 37.10 -24.12 -26.01
N GLU A 265 38.02 -24.85 -25.36
CA GLU A 265 39.39 -24.99 -25.89
C GLU A 265 40.15 -26.23 -25.36
N SER A 266 40.62 -27.03 -26.34
CA SER A 266 41.82 -27.89 -26.39
C SER A 266 41.98 -29.04 -25.38
N LYS A 267 41.95 -30.32 -25.79
CA LYS A 267 43.02 -31.04 -26.50
C LYS A 267 44.44 -30.70 -26.02
N GLU A 268 44.97 -31.52 -25.12
CA GLU A 268 46.17 -32.34 -25.34
C GLU A 268 46.19 -33.52 -24.36
#